data_AF-A0A5B0FI01-F1
#
_entry.id   AF-A0A5B0FI01-F1
#
_cell.length_a   1.000
_cell.length_b   1.000
_cell.length_c   1.000
_cell.angle_alpha   90.00
_cell.angle_beta   90.00
_cell.angle_gamma   90.00
#
_symmetry.space_group_name_H-M   'P 1'
#
loop_
_entity.id
_entity.type
_entity.pdbx_description
1 polymer ?
#
loop_
_entity_poly.entity_id
_entity_poly.type
_entity_poly.pdbx_seq_one_letter_code
_entity_poly.pdbx_strand_id
1 'polypeptide(L)'
;MIIRSKLNNESNTFTDAEAQMLYKQHELVSEFFKRDGSAEIVDSLNTLVETFLFTEEIENVTPEMRVHIANQLRVVTLITKLGETAVRWKA
;
A
#
# COMPACT_ATOMS: atom_id res chain seq x y z
N MET A 1 10.39 -22.26 -3.54
CA MET A 1 11.41 -22.06 -2.48
C MET A 1 10.66 -21.76 -1.20
N ILE A 2 10.62 -22.72 -0.27
CA ILE A 2 9.93 -22.55 1.02
C ILE A 2 10.95 -21.98 2.00
N ILE A 3 10.81 -20.71 2.37
CA ILE A 3 11.65 -20.09 3.39
C ILE A 3 11.09 -20.51 4.75
N ARG A 4 11.72 -21.53 5.37
CA ARG A 4 11.52 -21.83 6.79
C ARG A 4 12.42 -20.88 7.60
N SER A 5 11.86 -19.75 8.05
CA SER A 5 12.53 -18.96 9.09
C SER A 5 12.44 -19.72 10.41
N LYS A 6 13.59 -19.95 11.06
CA LYS A 6 13.67 -20.40 12.45
C LYS A 6 13.03 -19.31 13.32
N LEU A 7 11.79 -19.51 13.74
CA LEU A 7 11.18 -18.70 14.79
C LEU A 7 11.86 -19.08 16.12
N ASN A 8 12.62 -18.14 16.67
CA ASN A 8 12.92 -18.15 18.11
C ASN A 8 11.58 -18.11 18.86
N ASN A 9 11.41 -19.07 19.77
CA ASN A 9 10.26 -19.22 20.67
C ASN A 9 10.26 -18.13 21.76
N GLU A 10 10.02 -16.90 21.37
CA GLU A 10 9.47 -15.87 22.27
C GLU A 10 8.08 -15.52 21.73
N SER A 11 7.17 -16.50 21.80
CA SER A 11 5.76 -16.24 21.65
C SER A 11 5.30 -15.43 22.86
N ASN A 12 5.44 -14.11 22.78
CA ASN A 12 4.63 -13.20 23.57
C ASN A 12 3.17 -13.48 23.19
N THR A 13 2.55 -14.41 23.91
CA THR A 13 1.13 -14.72 23.77
C THR A 13 0.39 -13.44 24.12
N PHE A 14 -0.23 -12.83 23.11
CA PHE A 14 -1.15 -11.72 23.31
C PHE A 14 -2.21 -12.14 24.33
N THR A 15 -2.50 -11.25 25.26
CA THR A 15 -3.68 -11.38 26.11
C THR A 15 -4.94 -11.40 25.24
N ASP A 16 -6.02 -12.02 25.72
CA ASP A 16 -7.29 -12.07 24.98
C ASP A 16 -7.80 -10.67 24.58
N ALA A 17 -7.49 -9.64 25.38
CA ALA A 17 -7.82 -8.25 25.09
C ALA A 17 -6.98 -7.68 23.93
N GLU A 18 -5.69 -7.95 23.89
CA GLU A 18 -4.80 -7.54 22.80
C GLU A 18 -5.15 -8.26 21.50
N ALA A 19 -5.48 -9.56 21.58
CA ALA A 19 -5.93 -10.33 20.43
C ALA A 19 -7.24 -9.75 19.85
N GLN A 20 -8.23 -9.44 20.70
CA GLN A 20 -9.48 -8.80 20.26
C GLN A 20 -9.25 -7.42 19.64
N MET A 21 -8.32 -6.63 20.18
CA MET A 21 -7.97 -5.33 19.61
C MET A 21 -7.33 -5.47 18.22
N LEU A 22 -6.41 -6.42 18.06
CA LEU A 22 -5.81 -6.76 16.76
C LEU A 22 -6.86 -7.24 15.75
N TYR A 23 -7.81 -8.07 16.17
CA TYR A 23 -8.92 -8.50 15.31
C TYR A 23 -9.76 -7.32 14.83
N LYS A 24 -10.16 -6.41 15.73
CA LYS A 24 -10.92 -5.21 15.36
C LYS A 24 -10.14 -4.29 14.42
N GLN A 25 -8.85 -4.12 14.67
CA GLN A 25 -7.99 -3.33 13.79
C GLN A 25 -7.88 -3.97 12.41
N HIS A 26 -7.66 -5.29 12.35
CA HIS A 26 -7.63 -6.01 11.09
C HIS A 26 -8.96 -5.88 10.34
N GLU A 27 -10.09 -6.02 11.03
CA GLU A 27 -11.42 -5.89 10.42
C GLU A 27 -11.61 -4.50 9.82
N LEU A 28 -11.26 -3.44 10.54
CA LEU A 28 -11.30 -2.06 10.04
C LEU A 28 -10.43 -1.86 8.79
N VAL A 29 -9.20 -2.38 8.83
CA VAL A 29 -8.27 -2.29 7.69
C VAL A 29 -8.82 -3.08 6.50
N SER A 30 -9.38 -4.27 6.74
CA SER A 30 -9.97 -5.12 5.71
C SER A 30 -11.17 -4.46 5.05
N GLU A 31 -12.09 -3.89 5.83
CA GLU A 31 -13.25 -3.17 5.32
C GLU A 31 -12.84 -1.91 4.53
N PHE A 32 -11.81 -1.20 4.98
CA PHE A 32 -11.23 -0.08 4.23
C PHE A 32 -10.74 -0.52 2.84
N PHE A 33 -9.98 -1.61 2.75
CA PHE A 33 -9.47 -2.15 1.47
C PHE A 33 -10.52 -2.86 0.62
N LYS A 34 -11.70 -3.19 1.16
CA LYS A 34 -12.83 -3.73 0.38
C LYS A 34 -13.68 -2.64 -0.27
N ARG A 35 -13.72 -1.44 0.32
CA ARG A 35 -14.60 -0.36 -0.12
C ARG A 35 -14.16 0.22 -1.46
N ASP A 36 -12.86 0.42 -1.60
CA ASP A 36 -12.25 1.06 -2.76
C ASP A 36 -11.32 0.03 -3.43
N GLY A 37 -11.32 -0.02 -4.77
CA GLY A 37 -10.40 -0.87 -5.52
C GLY A 37 -8.95 -0.53 -5.19
N SER A 38 -8.05 -1.51 -5.27
CA SER A 38 -6.61 -1.28 -5.11
C SER A 38 -6.08 -0.16 -6.02
N ALA A 39 -6.63 -0.01 -7.23
CA ALA A 39 -6.28 1.09 -8.14
C ALA A 39 -6.77 2.45 -7.63
N GLU A 40 -7.96 2.52 -7.03
CA GLU A 40 -8.52 3.76 -6.47
C GLU A 40 -7.74 4.22 -5.24
N ILE A 41 -7.32 3.27 -4.40
CA ILE A 41 -6.48 3.51 -3.23
C ILE A 41 -5.11 4.02 -3.67
N VAL A 42 -4.47 3.37 -4.64
CA VAL A 42 -3.17 3.78 -5.17
C VAL A 42 -3.26 5.15 -5.84
N ASP A 43 -4.30 5.43 -6.63
CA ASP A 43 -4.51 6.74 -7.26
C ASP A 43 -4.69 7.85 -6.20
N SER A 44 -5.43 7.57 -5.12
CA SER A 44 -5.63 8.54 -4.03
C SER A 44 -4.32 8.86 -3.30
N LEU A 45 -3.52 7.83 -2.97
CA LEU A 45 -2.22 8.00 -2.32
C LEU A 45 -1.23 8.75 -3.23
N ASN A 46 -1.19 8.39 -4.51
CA ASN A 46 -0.33 9.06 -5.49
C ASN A 46 -0.71 10.53 -5.64
N THR A 47 -2.00 10.86 -5.65
CA THR A 47 -2.49 12.25 -5.71
C THR A 47 -2.05 13.07 -4.49
N LEU A 48 -2.08 12.49 -3.29
CA LEU A 48 -1.60 13.17 -2.08
C LEU A 48 -0.10 13.43 -2.15
N VAL A 49 0.68 12.44 -2.59
CA VAL A 49 2.13 12.57 -2.73
C VAL A 49 2.48 13.58 -3.82
N GLU A 50 1.81 13.58 -4.97
CA GLU A 50 2.02 14.59 -6.01
C GLU A 50 1.65 15.99 -5.48
N THR A 51 0.52 16.13 -4.80
CA THR A 51 0.10 17.41 -4.20
C THR A 51 1.17 17.95 -3.25
N PHE A 52 1.69 17.10 -2.36
CA PHE A 52 2.81 17.45 -1.49
C PHE A 52 4.03 17.84 -2.31
N LEU A 53 4.48 16.97 -3.22
CA LEU A 53 5.65 17.17 -4.08
C LEU A 53 5.59 18.41 -4.94
N PHE A 54 4.43 19.00 -5.20
CA PHE A 54 4.28 20.24 -5.98
C PHE A 54 3.92 21.46 -5.13
N THR A 55 4.00 21.37 -3.81
CA THR A 55 3.98 22.53 -2.91
C THR A 55 5.26 23.37 -3.02
N GLU A 56 5.15 24.67 -2.77
CA GLU A 56 6.25 25.64 -2.92
C GLU A 56 7.39 25.43 -1.91
N GLU A 57 7.12 24.81 -0.75
CA GLU A 57 8.05 24.77 0.40
C GLU A 57 8.79 23.44 0.62
N ILE A 58 8.95 22.60 -0.42
CA ILE A 58 9.77 21.40 -0.25
C ILE A 58 11.25 21.74 -0.41
N GLU A 59 11.93 21.82 0.73
CA GLU A 59 13.39 21.80 0.82
C GLU A 59 13.95 20.42 0.44
N ASN A 60 15.15 20.39 -0.14
CA ASN A 60 15.90 19.16 -0.46
C ASN A 60 15.32 18.25 -1.55
N VAL A 61 14.31 18.69 -2.32
CA VAL A 61 13.82 17.96 -3.50
C VAL A 61 13.88 18.86 -4.73
N THR A 62 14.79 18.54 -5.65
CA THR A 62 14.93 19.28 -6.91
C THR A 62 13.72 19.04 -7.82
N PRO A 63 13.46 19.94 -8.79
CA PRO A 63 12.42 19.72 -9.80
C PRO A 63 12.54 18.37 -10.52
N GLU A 64 13.76 17.94 -10.85
CA GLU A 64 14.02 16.66 -11.52
C GLU A 64 13.65 15.47 -10.62
N MET A 65 13.92 15.56 -9.31
CA MET A 65 13.49 14.55 -8.34
C MET A 65 11.96 14.47 -8.25
N ARG A 66 11.25 15.61 -8.28
CA ARG A 66 9.78 15.64 -8.27
C ARG A 66 9.20 14.92 -9.48
N VAL A 67 9.74 15.20 -10.67
CA VAL A 67 9.34 14.53 -11.92
C VAL A 67 9.62 13.03 -11.87
N HIS A 68 10.80 12.64 -11.36
CA HIS A 68 11.15 11.23 -11.23
C HIS A 68 10.19 10.48 -10.30
N ILE A 69 9.89 11.04 -9.13
CA ILE A 69 8.97 10.43 -8.17
C ILE A 69 7.56 10.32 -8.77
N ALA A 70 7.03 11.40 -9.38
CA ALA A 70 5.72 11.36 -10.02
C ALA A 70 5.63 10.28 -11.12
N ASN A 71 6.70 10.07 -11.89
CA ASN A 71 6.75 9.00 -12.88
C ASN A 71 6.73 7.60 -12.24
N GLN A 72 7.42 7.38 -11.13
CA GLN A 72 7.35 6.12 -10.39
C GLN A 72 5.93 5.85 -9.87
N LEU A 73 5.26 6.87 -9.32
CA LEU A 73 3.88 6.76 -8.85
C LEU A 73 2.93 6.33 -9.98
N ARG A 74 3.06 6.93 -11.17
CA ARG A 74 2.27 6.56 -12.36
C ARG A 74 2.49 5.12 -12.81
N VAL A 75 3.73 4.62 -12.74
CA VAL A 75 4.03 3.21 -13.05
C VAL A 75 3.34 2.28 -12.05
N VAL A 76 3.36 2.62 -10.76
CA VAL A 76 2.66 1.84 -9.73
C VAL A 76 1.15 1.82 -9.99
N THR A 77 0.52 2.97 -10.26
CA THR A 77 -0.89 3.04 -10.67
C THR A 77 -1.18 2.12 -11.86
N LEU A 78 -0.34 2.15 -12.90
CA LEU A 78 -0.53 1.33 -14.09
C LEU A 78 -0.47 -0.17 -13.77
N ILE A 79 0.52 -0.60 -12.99
CA ILE A 79 0.67 -2.01 -12.59
C ILE A 79 -0.55 -2.45 -11.78
N THR A 80 -1.01 -1.63 -10.83
CA THR A 80 -2.18 -1.95 -10.00
C THR A 80 -3.44 -2.08 -10.85
N LYS A 81 -3.68 -1.14 -11.77
CA LYS A 81 -4.81 -1.22 -12.71
C LYS A 81 -4.75 -2.49 -13.56
N LEU A 82 -3.57 -2.84 -14.10
CA LEU A 82 -3.39 -4.07 -14.86
C LEU A 82 -3.64 -5.34 -14.02
N GLY A 83 -3.27 -5.33 -12.74
CA GLY A 83 -3.53 -6.41 -11.79
C GLY A 83 -5.02 -6.63 -11.52
N GLU A 84 -5.80 -5.55 -11.41
CA GLU A 84 -7.27 -5.62 -11.30
C GLU A 84 -7.94 -6.04 -12.61
N THR A 85 -7.34 -5.68 -13.74
CA THR A 85 -7.85 -6.03 -15.07
C THR A 85 -7.48 -7.46 -15.49
N ALA A 86 -6.89 -8.28 -14.61
CA ALA A 86 -6.39 -9.62 -14.92
C ALA A 86 -7.41 -10.42 -15.74
N VAL A 87 -7.18 -10.45 -17.06
CA VAL A 87 -8.02 -11.16 -18.01
C VAL A 87 -7.88 -12.63 -17.67
N ARG A 88 -8.96 -13.26 -17.20
CA ARG A 88 -9.06 -14.71 -17.16
C ARG A 88 -8.98 -15.22 -18.59
N TRP A 89 -7.79 -15.56 -19.04
CA TRP A 89 -7.61 -16.37 -20.22
C TRP A 89 -8.33 -17.70 -19.94
N LYS A 90 -9.45 -17.93 -20.63
CA LYS A 90 -10.07 -19.25 -20.67
C LYS A 90 -9.06 -20.19 -21.34
N ALA A 91 -8.47 -21.07 -20.53
CA ALA A 91 -7.80 -22.27 -21.03
C ALA A 91 -8.84 -23.22 -21.64
#